data_AF-A0A2R6S6U8-F1
#
_entry.id   AF-A0A2R6S6U8-F1
#
_cell.length_a   1.000
_cell.length_b   1.000
_cell.length_c   1.000
_cell.angle_alpha   90.00
_cell.angle_beta   90.00
_cell.angle_gamma   90.00
#
_symmetry.space_group_name_H-M   'P 1'
#
loop_
_entity.id
_entity.type
_entity.pdbx_description
1 polymer ?
#
loop_
_entity_poly.entity_id
_entity_poly.type
_entity_poly.pdbx_seq_one_letter_code
_entity_poly.pdbx_strand_id
1 'polypeptide(L)'
;MPYIFEDLTGELTGSEFVDLNGRLYFRLHCTLRTPERAAYMIYDMTSTQRAGRGGVMVPVACLDFGANNALGTVSIRQGPYIEMERYLSRVARNNSLSRKFVASDGQTYTWTRKGDSQCEWEVTLKYSLSRL
;
A
#
# COMPACT_ATOMS: atom_id res chain seq x y z
N MET A 1 -15.89 -6.10 -10.31
CA MET A 1 -14.58 -6.60 -10.80
C MET A 1 -13.48 -6.19 -9.82
N PRO A 2 -12.65 -7.12 -9.33
CA PRO A 2 -11.54 -6.82 -8.42
C PRO A 2 -10.50 -5.91 -9.09
N TYR A 3 -9.71 -5.18 -8.30
CA TYR A 3 -8.51 -4.50 -8.79
C TYR A 3 -7.34 -5.47 -8.75
N ILE A 4 -6.62 -5.60 -9.86
CA ILE A 4 -5.43 -6.46 -9.97
C ILE A 4 -4.32 -5.56 -10.48
N PHE A 5 -3.30 -5.36 -9.66
CA PHE A 5 -2.18 -4.49 -9.99
C PHE A 5 -0.99 -5.32 -10.47
N GLU A 6 -0.40 -4.89 -11.58
CA GLU A 6 0.88 -5.38 -12.07
C GLU A 6 1.97 -4.36 -11.71
N ASP A 7 3.09 -4.84 -11.16
CA ASP A 7 4.30 -4.06 -10.96
C ASP A 7 5.10 -4.03 -12.27
N LEU A 8 5.25 -2.84 -12.85
CA LEU A 8 5.89 -2.66 -14.15
C LEU A 8 7.41 -2.58 -14.09
N THR A 9 8.00 -2.31 -12.92
CA THR A 9 9.45 -2.08 -12.79
C THR A 9 10.15 -3.18 -12.00
N GLY A 10 9.46 -3.81 -11.05
CA GLY A 10 10.05 -4.78 -10.13
C GLY A 10 11.04 -4.15 -9.13
N GLU A 11 11.06 -2.82 -9.01
CA GLU A 11 12.03 -2.10 -8.17
C GLU A 11 11.45 -1.71 -6.80
N LEU A 12 12.16 -2.08 -5.73
CA LEU A 12 11.76 -1.78 -4.35
C LEU A 12 11.85 -0.29 -3.97
N THR A 13 12.64 0.50 -4.70
CA THR A 13 12.87 1.93 -4.41
C THR A 13 12.00 2.87 -5.24
N GLY A 14 11.33 2.34 -6.25
CA GLY A 14 10.47 3.08 -7.14
C GLY A 14 9.75 2.12 -8.07
N SER A 15 8.46 1.92 -7.82
CA SER A 15 7.67 1.01 -8.64
C SER A 15 6.42 1.69 -9.16
N GLU A 16 5.99 1.24 -10.33
CA GLU A 16 4.83 1.71 -11.02
C GLU A 16 3.82 0.55 -11.08
N PHE A 17 2.63 0.81 -10.57
CA PHE A 17 1.57 -0.19 -10.43
C PHE A 17 0.40 0.18 -11.31
N VAL A 18 0.04 -0.68 -12.26
CA VAL A 18 -1.11 -0.46 -13.13
C VAL A 18 -2.18 -1.52 -12.90
N ASP A 19 -3.44 -1.11 -12.79
CA ASP A 19 -4.56 -2.05 -12.80
C ASP A 19 -4.65 -2.71 -14.18
N LEU A 20 -4.81 -4.03 -14.26
CA LEU A 20 -4.90 -4.77 -15.53
C LEU A 20 -6.03 -4.28 -16.45
N ASN A 21 -7.06 -3.63 -15.90
CA ASN A 21 -8.15 -3.04 -16.68
C ASN A 21 -7.93 -1.54 -16.98
N GLY A 22 -6.73 -1.00 -16.71
CA GLY A 22 -6.37 0.40 -16.96
C GLY A 22 -7.16 1.42 -16.14
N ARG A 23 -7.77 1.00 -15.02
CA ARG A 23 -8.63 1.89 -14.19
C ARG A 23 -7.85 2.75 -13.23
N LEU A 24 -6.71 2.25 -12.74
CA LEU A 24 -5.87 2.91 -11.74
C LEU A 24 -4.40 2.76 -12.13
N TYR A 25 -3.63 3.81 -11.89
CA TYR A 25 -2.18 3.82 -12.09
C TYR A 25 -1.53 4.57 -10.93
N PHE A 26 -0.67 3.88 -10.18
CA PHE A 26 0.03 4.42 -9.04
C PHE A 26 1.53 4.38 -9.24
N ARG A 27 2.23 5.35 -8.66
CA ARG A 27 3.69 5.39 -8.62
C ARG A 27 4.18 5.51 -7.18
N LEU A 28 5.04 4.59 -6.78
CA LEU A 28 5.80 4.62 -5.54
C LEU A 28 7.14 5.32 -5.79
N HIS A 29 7.53 6.22 -4.90
CA HIS A 29 8.81 6.92 -4.98
C HIS A 29 9.48 6.97 -3.62
N CYS A 30 10.72 6.48 -3.52
CA CYS A 30 11.54 6.70 -2.34
C CYS A 30 12.06 8.15 -2.33
N THR A 31 11.72 8.92 -1.30
CA THR A 31 12.09 10.34 -1.18
C THR A 31 13.21 10.58 -0.16
N LEU A 32 13.41 9.64 0.75
CA LEU A 32 14.51 9.63 1.70
C LEU A 32 14.93 8.19 1.94
N ARG A 33 16.25 7.93 1.92
CA ARG A 33 16.80 6.63 2.31
C ARG A 33 18.11 6.83 3.05
N THR A 34 18.10 6.50 4.33
CA THR A 34 19.23 6.56 5.25
C THR A 34 19.22 5.29 6.11
N PRO A 35 20.33 4.91 6.76
CA PRO A 35 20.34 3.78 7.69
C PRO A 35 19.29 3.90 8.81
N GLU A 36 18.97 5.13 9.23
CA GLU A 36 18.07 5.43 10.33
C GLU A 36 16.61 5.56 9.90
N ARG A 37 16.35 5.86 8.62
CA ARG A 37 15.01 6.23 8.14
C ARG A 37 14.86 6.02 6.64
N ALA A 38 13.68 5.56 6.22
CA ALA A 38 13.28 5.53 4.81
C ALA A 38 11.88 6.11 4.64
N ALA A 39 11.70 7.02 3.69
CA ALA A 39 10.41 7.62 3.37
C ALA A 39 10.01 7.34 1.93
N TYR A 40 8.76 6.92 1.74
CA TYR A 40 8.17 6.64 0.45
C TYR A 40 6.90 7.44 0.25
N MET A 41 6.67 7.89 -0.98
CA MET A 41 5.46 8.60 -1.39
C MET A 41 4.75 7.81 -2.48
N ILE A 42 3.45 7.70 -2.37
CA ILE A 42 2.59 7.08 -3.38
C ILE A 42 1.82 8.19 -4.07
N TYR A 43 1.86 8.20 -5.40
CA TYR A 43 1.14 9.15 -6.24
C TYR A 43 0.09 8.42 -7.07
N ASP A 44 -1.10 9.01 -7.17
CA ASP A 44 -2.12 8.61 -8.14
C ASP A 44 -1.83 9.30 -9.46
N MET A 45 -1.42 8.51 -10.45
CA MET A 45 -1.03 8.95 -11.78
C MET A 45 -2.20 8.86 -12.79
N THR A 46 -3.35 8.33 -12.37
CA THR A 46 -4.49 7.98 -13.24
C THR A 46 -5.02 9.18 -14.02
N SER A 47 -5.07 10.35 -13.37
CA SER A 47 -5.55 11.61 -13.97
C SER A 47 -4.46 12.35 -14.74
N THR A 48 -3.22 12.32 -14.26
CA THR A 48 -2.07 13.00 -14.90
C THR A 48 -1.60 12.34 -16.18
N GLN A 49 -1.88 11.04 -16.41
CA GLN A 49 -1.69 10.45 -17.74
C GLN A 49 -2.68 11.01 -18.78
N ARG A 50 -3.87 11.46 -18.34
CA ARG A 50 -4.95 11.92 -19.23
C ARG A 50 -4.96 13.43 -19.43
N ALA A 51 -4.50 14.20 -18.45
CA ALA A 51 -4.43 15.65 -18.50
C ALA A 51 -2.96 16.09 -18.68
N GLY A 52 -2.65 16.67 -19.85
CA GLY A 52 -1.33 17.21 -20.18
C GLY A 52 -0.72 18.05 -19.04
N ARG A 53 0.56 17.79 -18.81
CA ARG A 53 1.46 18.28 -17.75
C ARG A 53 1.21 19.73 -17.28
N GLY A 54 1.15 19.94 -15.96
CA GLY A 54 1.21 21.29 -15.37
C GLY A 54 0.89 21.43 -13.88
N GLY A 55 0.28 20.43 -13.24
CA GLY A 55 -0.07 20.47 -11.82
C GLY A 55 1.02 19.95 -10.89
N VAL A 56 1.11 20.53 -9.67
CA VAL A 56 1.94 19.98 -8.58
C VAL A 56 1.35 18.62 -8.17
N MET A 57 2.19 17.59 -8.24
CA MET A 57 1.81 16.25 -7.81
C MET A 57 1.74 16.18 -6.29
N VAL A 58 0.55 15.89 -5.76
CA VAL A 58 0.33 15.69 -4.33
C VAL A 58 0.29 14.18 -4.06
N PRO A 59 1.10 13.66 -3.12
CA PRO A 59 1.05 12.25 -2.79
C PRO A 59 -0.29 11.88 -2.15
N VAL A 60 -0.83 10.71 -2.55
CA VAL A 60 -2.04 10.13 -1.96
C VAL A 60 -1.73 9.30 -0.72
N ALA A 61 -0.47 8.95 -0.49
CA ALA A 61 -0.01 8.43 0.79
C ALA A 61 1.49 8.70 0.99
N CYS A 62 1.89 8.86 2.24
CA CYS A 62 3.28 8.94 2.65
C CYS A 62 3.54 7.83 3.68
N LEU A 63 4.63 7.10 3.49
CA LEU A 63 5.08 6.02 4.34
C LEU A 63 6.43 6.42 4.92
N ASP A 64 6.56 6.37 6.23
CA ASP A 64 7.79 6.68 6.95
C ASP A 64 8.21 5.48 7.79
N PHE A 65 9.39 4.95 7.51
CA PHE A 65 9.96 3.79 8.16
C PHE A 65 11.15 4.22 9.02
N GLY A 66 11.28 3.60 10.20
CA GLY A 66 12.44 3.76 11.05
C GLY A 66 13.63 2.91 10.61
N ALA A 67 14.65 2.87 11.45
CA ALA A 67 15.89 2.14 11.20
C ALA A 67 15.62 0.67 10.89
N ASN A 68 16.43 0.08 10.01
CA ASN A 68 16.29 -1.32 9.58
C ASN A 68 14.90 -1.68 9.03
N ASN A 69 14.22 -0.72 8.38
CA ASN A 69 12.85 -0.87 7.87
C ASN A 69 11.81 -1.15 8.98
N ALA A 70 12.07 -0.69 10.21
CA ALA A 70 11.08 -0.73 11.26
C ALA A 70 9.82 0.05 10.85
N LEU A 71 8.65 -0.43 11.27
CA LEU A 71 7.40 0.28 11.06
C LEU A 71 7.47 1.66 11.73
N GLY A 72 7.11 2.70 10.98
CA GLY A 72 6.94 4.04 11.52
C GLY A 72 5.50 4.50 11.30
N THR A 73 5.32 5.58 10.54
CA THR A 73 4.00 6.20 10.34
C THR A 73 3.53 6.17 8.90
N VAL A 74 2.23 6.18 8.72
CA VAL A 74 1.57 6.37 7.43
C VAL A 74 0.64 7.57 7.50
N SER A 75 0.64 8.41 6.47
CA SER A 75 -0.44 9.37 6.22
C SER A 75 -1.10 9.01 4.89
N ILE A 76 -2.43 9.06 4.84
CA ILE A 76 -3.21 8.83 3.62
C ILE A 76 -3.84 10.16 3.24
N ARG A 77 -3.58 10.62 2.02
CA ARG A 77 -3.92 11.95 1.51
C ARG A 77 -3.39 13.02 2.47
N GLN A 78 -4.22 14.00 2.81
CA GLN A 78 -3.93 15.04 3.80
C GLN A 78 -4.42 14.66 5.21
N GLY A 79 -4.53 13.35 5.49
CA GLY A 79 -4.92 12.83 6.79
C GLY A 79 -3.81 12.91 7.83
N PRO A 80 -4.12 12.61 9.11
CA PRO A 80 -3.13 12.56 10.17
C PRO A 80 -2.10 11.44 9.93
N TYR A 81 -0.93 11.59 10.57
CA TYR A 81 0.04 10.50 10.66
C TYR A 81 -0.46 9.45 11.66
N ILE A 82 -0.46 8.19 11.23
CA ILE A 82 -0.94 7.04 11.99
C ILE A 82 0.23 6.07 12.14
N GLU A 83 0.48 5.60 13.35
CA GLU A 83 1.43 4.51 13.59
C GLU A 83 1.04 3.28 12.76
N MET A 84 1.94 2.82 11.89
CA MET A 84 1.69 1.68 11.02
C MET A 84 1.35 0.43 11.83
N GLU A 85 1.87 0.27 13.04
CA GLU A 85 1.54 -0.84 13.94
C GLU A 85 0.07 -0.83 14.39
N ARG A 86 -0.53 0.34 14.57
CA ARG A 86 -1.96 0.46 14.90
C ARG A 86 -2.84 0.15 13.69
N TYR A 87 -2.35 0.45 12.50
CA TYR A 87 -3.05 0.22 11.25
C TYR A 87 -2.92 -1.23 10.77
N LEU A 88 -1.74 -1.84 10.91
CA LEU A 88 -1.40 -3.18 10.44
C LEU A 88 -1.31 -4.15 11.61
N SER A 89 -2.38 -4.89 11.87
CA SER A 89 -2.37 -5.91 12.91
C SER A 89 -2.07 -7.30 12.34
N ARG A 90 -1.21 -8.05 13.02
CA ARG A 90 -0.88 -9.42 12.64
C ARG A 90 -2.10 -10.34 12.83
N VAL A 91 -2.41 -11.16 11.83
CA VAL A 91 -3.61 -12.03 11.87
C VAL A 91 -3.35 -13.36 12.56
N ALA A 92 -2.15 -13.95 12.41
CA ALA A 92 -1.83 -15.24 13.01
C ALA A 92 -0.46 -15.24 13.70
N ARG A 93 -0.32 -16.03 14.77
CA ARG A 93 0.92 -16.17 15.56
C ARG A 93 1.97 -17.04 14.86
N ASN A 94 1.57 -17.92 13.94
CA ASN A 94 2.49 -18.68 13.10
C ASN A 94 3.09 -17.77 12.00
N ASN A 95 4.16 -18.21 11.35
CA ASN A 95 5.02 -17.45 10.44
C ASN A 95 4.34 -16.98 9.12
N SER A 96 3.02 -16.74 9.12
CA SER A 96 2.31 -16.25 7.96
C SER A 96 2.56 -14.74 7.76
N LEU A 97 2.87 -14.38 6.52
CA LEU A 97 2.88 -13.00 6.04
C LEU A 97 1.42 -12.54 5.79
N SER A 98 0.61 -12.60 6.86
CA SER A 98 -0.78 -12.13 6.86
C SER A 98 -0.93 -10.96 7.82
N ARG A 99 -1.52 -9.87 7.34
CA ARG A 99 -1.82 -8.64 8.10
C ARG A 99 -3.27 -8.24 7.85
N LYS A 100 -3.95 -7.69 8.85
CA LYS A 100 -5.28 -7.10 8.71
C LYS A 100 -5.21 -5.61 9.01
N PHE A 101 -6.03 -4.84 8.31
CA PHE A 101 -6.16 -3.40 8.48
C PHE A 101 -7.61 -2.97 8.27
N VAL A 102 -7.97 -1.82 8.83
CA VAL A 102 -9.29 -1.20 8.61
C VAL A 102 -9.11 -0.13 7.55
N ALA A 103 -9.81 -0.25 6.42
CA ALA A 103 -9.74 0.74 5.36
C ALA A 103 -10.66 1.94 5.65
N SER A 104 -10.60 2.96 4.80
CA SER A 104 -11.39 4.19 4.94
C SER A 104 -12.91 4.00 4.88
N ASP A 105 -13.37 2.88 4.33
CA ASP A 105 -14.78 2.49 4.30
C ASP A 105 -15.25 1.81 5.60
N GLY A 106 -14.38 1.72 6.61
CA GLY A 106 -14.64 1.07 7.89
C GLY A 106 -14.57 -0.46 7.84
N GLN A 107 -14.28 -1.04 6.68
CA GLN A 107 -14.21 -2.48 6.51
C GLN A 107 -12.84 -3.02 6.89
N THR A 108 -12.82 -4.24 7.43
CA THR A 108 -11.56 -4.93 7.75
C THR A 108 -11.10 -5.77 6.57
N TYR A 109 -9.94 -5.42 6.04
CA TYR A 109 -9.26 -6.15 4.98
C TYR A 109 -8.15 -7.02 5.55
N THR A 110 -7.90 -8.15 4.90
CA THR A 110 -6.76 -9.02 5.18
C THR A 110 -5.87 -9.08 3.95
N TRP A 111 -4.63 -8.65 4.13
CA TRP A 111 -3.53 -8.86 3.20
C TRP A 111 -2.86 -10.20 3.55
N THR A 112 -2.83 -11.14 2.62
CA THR A 112 -2.14 -12.43 2.76
C THR A 112 -1.21 -12.69 1.59
N ARG A 113 -0.05 -13.29 1.86
CA ARG A 113 0.82 -13.88 0.84
C ARG A 113 0.33 -15.27 0.45
N LYS A 114 0.15 -15.55 -0.84
CA LYS A 114 -0.20 -16.89 -1.34
C LYS A 114 1.06 -17.69 -1.72
N GLY A 115 1.21 -18.88 -1.15
CA GLY A 115 2.03 -19.99 -1.68
C GLY A 115 3.53 -19.77 -1.95
N ASP A 116 4.15 -20.77 -2.59
CA ASP A 116 5.59 -20.85 -2.92
C ASP A 116 6.02 -19.95 -4.09
N SER A 117 5.09 -19.32 -4.81
CA SER A 117 5.41 -18.29 -5.79
C SER A 117 5.81 -17.01 -5.06
N GLN A 118 7.02 -16.51 -5.30
CA GLN A 118 7.62 -15.49 -4.44
C GLN A 118 6.89 -14.14 -4.41
N CYS A 119 5.94 -13.89 -5.31
CA CYS A 119 5.48 -12.53 -5.62
C CYS A 119 3.96 -12.29 -5.58
N GLU A 120 3.13 -13.25 -5.15
CA GLU A 120 1.68 -13.04 -5.14
C GLU A 120 1.14 -12.59 -3.77
N TRP A 121 0.54 -11.39 -3.77
CA TRP A 121 -0.12 -10.80 -2.62
C TRP A 121 -1.60 -10.56 -2.93
N GLU A 122 -2.47 -10.98 -2.01
CA GLU A 122 -3.91 -10.83 -2.15
C GLU A 122 -4.49 -10.03 -0.99
N VAL A 123 -5.41 -9.11 -1.32
CA VAL A 123 -6.21 -8.36 -0.34
C VAL A 123 -7.65 -8.85 -0.43
N THR A 124 -8.16 -9.38 0.68
CA THR A 124 -9.53 -9.89 0.79
C THR A 124 -10.31 -9.14 1.85
N LEU A 125 -11.58 -8.81 1.56
CA LEU A 125 -12.51 -8.29 2.54
C LEU A 125 -12.90 -9.41 3.50
N LYS A 126 -12.71 -9.20 4.81
CA LYS A 126 -13.19 -10.16 5.80
C LYS A 126 -14.65 -9.85 6.16
N TYR A 127 -15.58 -10.56 5.52
CA TYR A 127 -16.96 -10.57 6.00
C TYR A 127 -17.01 -11.27 7.37
N SER A 128 -17.48 -10.56 8.41
CA SER A 128 -17.92 -11.19 9.64
C SER A 128 -19.27 -11.82 9.37
N LEU A 129 -19.30 -13.14 9.13
CA LEU A 129 -20.54 -13.91 9.29
C LEU A 129 -20.86 -13.93 10.79
N SER A 130 -21.57 -12.91 11.25
CA SER A 130 -22.15 -12.91 12.59
C SER A 130 -23.67 -12.76 12.48
N ARG A 131 -24.33 -13.87 12.83
CA ARG A 131 -25.76 -14.09 13.17
C ARG A 131 -26.70 -14.48 12.02
N LEU A 132 -26.96 -15.79 11.96
CA LEU A 132 -28.32 -16.30 12.22
C LEU A 132 -28.34 -16.85 13.64
#